data_AF-A0A840UDE6-F1
#
_entry.id   AF-A0A840UDE6-F1
#
_cell.length_a   1.000
_cell.length_b   1.000
_cell.length_c   1.000
_cell.angle_alpha   90.00
_cell.angle_beta   90.00
_cell.angle_gamma   90.00
#
_symmetry.space_group_name_H-M   'P 1'
#
loop_
_entity.id
_entity.type
_entity.pdbx_description
1 polymer ?
#
loop_
_entity_poly.entity_id
_entity_poly.type
_entity_poly.pdbx_seq_one_letter_code
_entity_poly.pdbx_strand_id
1 'polypeptide(L)'
;MILEHGDVGAKVENLQKLLTAHGHDLDPDGWFGDETEKAVIRFQRKNGLFVDGVAGPATFQALSHHLDLKALTEVDIKNSATRLNVDIAAIKAVTEVESRESGFLESGLPVILFERHVMYRQLPADTRSIQAASFPALVNSKPGGYVGGESEWRRLKRACSIDREAAIQSASWGLFQIMGFHWAHLGYASVSDFSEAMHRSEGDQLAAFVKFIQKDHRLHQALQQKDWATFARYYNGPAYRRNQYDTRMAAAYQRHNEMERIV
;
A
#
# COMPACT_ATOMS: atom_id res chain seq x y z
N MET A 1 -14.14 -22.33 -11.55
CA MET A 1 -14.29 -21.77 -12.91
C MET A 1 -13.22 -22.40 -13.77
N ILE A 2 -13.54 -22.79 -14.99
CA ILE A 2 -12.63 -23.39 -15.96
C ILE A 2 -12.84 -22.63 -17.27
N LEU A 3 -11.77 -22.18 -17.92
CA LEU A 3 -11.79 -21.64 -19.28
C LEU A 3 -10.81 -22.41 -20.16
N GLU A 4 -11.20 -22.71 -21.39
CA GLU A 4 -10.42 -23.48 -22.36
C GLU A 4 -10.61 -22.97 -23.80
N HIS A 5 -9.87 -23.56 -24.73
CA HIS A 5 -9.89 -23.17 -26.14
C HIS A 5 -11.32 -23.18 -26.71
N GLY A 6 -11.69 -22.10 -27.39
CA GLY A 6 -13.02 -21.90 -27.96
C GLY A 6 -14.00 -21.14 -27.06
N ASP A 7 -13.69 -20.95 -25.77
CA ASP A 7 -14.50 -20.11 -24.89
C ASP A 7 -14.48 -18.63 -25.34
N VAL A 8 -15.58 -17.93 -25.06
CA VAL A 8 -15.74 -16.51 -25.38
C VAL A 8 -16.39 -15.71 -24.24
N GLY A 9 -16.14 -14.41 -24.23
CA GLY A 9 -16.80 -13.41 -23.38
C GLY A 9 -15.92 -12.82 -22.29
N ALA A 10 -16.53 -12.00 -21.41
CA ALA A 10 -15.82 -11.17 -20.44
C ALA A 10 -14.88 -11.93 -19.47
N LYS A 11 -15.13 -13.21 -19.23
CA LYS A 11 -14.26 -14.05 -18.39
C LYS A 11 -12.94 -14.37 -19.08
N VAL A 12 -12.98 -14.61 -20.40
CA VAL A 12 -11.79 -14.82 -21.23
C VAL A 12 -11.01 -13.53 -21.38
N GLU A 13 -11.71 -12.41 -21.57
CA GLU A 13 -11.08 -11.08 -21.63
C GLU A 13 -10.29 -10.79 -20.33
N ASN A 14 -10.89 -11.12 -19.18
CA ASN A 14 -10.21 -11.00 -17.89
C ASN A 14 -9.00 -11.93 -17.79
N LEU A 15 -9.10 -13.19 -18.21
CA LEU A 15 -7.96 -14.10 -18.27
C LEU A 15 -6.82 -13.53 -19.14
N GLN A 16 -7.13 -13.01 -20.33
CA GLN A 16 -6.15 -12.41 -21.24
C GLN A 16 -5.48 -11.19 -20.62
N LYS A 17 -6.22 -10.33 -19.92
CA LYS A 17 -5.65 -9.21 -19.13
C LYS A 17 -4.68 -9.70 -18.05
N LEU A 18 -5.06 -10.76 -17.32
CA LEU A 18 -4.18 -11.36 -16.30
C LEU A 18 -2.91 -11.95 -16.94
N LEU A 19 -3.03 -12.65 -18.07
CA LEU A 19 -1.87 -13.20 -18.80
C LEU A 19 -0.96 -12.08 -19.35
N THR A 20 -1.55 -11.00 -19.86
CA THR A 20 -0.81 -9.83 -20.36
C THR A 20 -0.01 -9.17 -19.26
N ALA A 21 -0.61 -9.03 -18.07
CA ALA A 21 0.08 -8.54 -16.89
C ALA A 21 1.25 -9.45 -16.43
N HIS A 22 1.26 -10.74 -16.83
CA HIS A 22 2.39 -11.66 -16.64
C HIS A 22 3.43 -11.65 -17.79
N GLY A 23 3.36 -10.68 -18.68
CA GLY A 23 4.33 -10.47 -19.76
C GLY A 23 4.06 -11.30 -21.00
N HIS A 24 2.83 -11.77 -21.20
CA HIS A 24 2.40 -12.38 -22.46
C HIS A 24 1.83 -11.29 -23.39
N ASP A 25 2.27 -11.24 -24.64
CA ASP A 25 1.74 -10.30 -25.63
C ASP A 25 0.43 -10.86 -26.20
N LEU A 26 -0.71 -10.36 -25.72
CA LEU A 26 -2.06 -10.75 -26.13
C LEU A 26 -2.95 -9.51 -26.28
N ASP A 27 -3.89 -9.56 -27.23
CA ASP A 27 -5.00 -8.62 -27.30
C ASP A 27 -6.20 -9.20 -26.50
N PRO A 28 -6.73 -8.51 -25.46
CA PRO A 28 -7.89 -8.97 -24.70
C PRO A 28 -9.20 -8.84 -25.48
N ASP A 29 -9.37 -9.67 -26.51
CA ASP A 29 -10.55 -9.69 -27.38
C ASP A 29 -11.74 -10.49 -26.80
N GLY A 30 -11.53 -11.18 -25.67
CA GLY A 30 -12.52 -12.04 -25.06
C GLY A 30 -12.71 -13.38 -25.77
N TRP A 31 -11.80 -13.79 -26.65
CA TRP A 31 -11.80 -15.09 -27.33
C TRP A 31 -10.60 -15.96 -26.93
N PHE A 32 -10.87 -17.17 -26.47
CA PHE A 32 -9.83 -18.10 -26.05
C PHE A 32 -9.35 -18.88 -27.28
N GLY A 33 -8.62 -18.20 -28.16
CA GLY A 33 -7.96 -18.79 -29.32
C GLY A 33 -6.55 -19.32 -29.02
N ASP A 34 -5.85 -19.73 -30.08
CA ASP A 34 -4.52 -20.37 -30.02
C ASP A 34 -3.48 -19.55 -29.24
N GLU A 35 -3.51 -18.22 -29.37
CA GLU A 35 -2.54 -17.35 -28.67
C GLU A 35 -2.80 -17.29 -27.17
N THR A 36 -4.08 -17.25 -26.75
CA THR A 36 -4.49 -17.32 -25.34
C THR A 36 -4.09 -18.67 -24.74
N GLU A 37 -4.30 -19.78 -25.45
CA GLU A 37 -3.90 -21.12 -25.02
C GLU A 37 -2.38 -21.23 -24.85
N LYS A 38 -1.61 -20.79 -25.85
CA LYS A 38 -0.14 -20.77 -25.76
C LYS A 38 0.34 -19.93 -24.58
N ALA A 39 -0.31 -18.82 -24.28
CA ALA A 39 0.01 -18.00 -23.11
C ALA A 39 -0.29 -18.73 -21.79
N VAL A 40 -1.43 -19.41 -21.68
CA VAL A 40 -1.74 -20.26 -20.51
C VAL A 40 -0.70 -21.36 -20.34
N ILE A 41 -0.33 -22.06 -21.40
CA ILE A 41 0.71 -23.12 -21.38
C ILE A 41 2.06 -22.56 -20.90
N ARG A 42 2.48 -21.40 -21.44
CA ARG A 42 3.73 -20.74 -21.02
C ARG A 42 3.68 -20.34 -19.56
N PHE A 43 2.56 -19.77 -19.12
CA PHE A 43 2.34 -19.38 -17.74
C PHE A 43 2.39 -20.58 -16.79
N GLN A 44 1.68 -21.66 -17.10
CA GLN A 44 1.66 -22.89 -16.30
C GLN A 44 3.06 -23.47 -16.17
N ARG A 45 3.81 -23.57 -17.29
CA ARG A 45 5.18 -24.08 -17.28
C ARG A 45 6.11 -23.22 -16.42
N LYS A 46 6.01 -21.89 -16.52
CA LYS A 46 6.84 -20.96 -15.75
C LYS A 46 6.58 -21.04 -14.24
N ASN A 47 5.34 -21.34 -13.85
CA ASN A 47 4.91 -21.35 -12.45
C ASN A 47 4.79 -22.76 -11.85
N GLY A 48 5.30 -23.79 -12.53
CA GLY A 48 5.31 -25.16 -12.01
C GLY A 48 3.93 -25.81 -11.87
N LEU A 49 2.95 -25.36 -12.67
CA LEU A 49 1.60 -25.91 -12.69
C LEU A 49 1.51 -27.12 -13.64
N PHE A 50 0.41 -27.87 -13.54
CA PHE A 50 0.05 -28.86 -14.55
C PHE A 50 -0.19 -28.13 -15.88
N VAL A 51 0.54 -28.53 -16.93
CA VAL A 51 0.57 -27.84 -18.22
C VAL A 51 -0.43 -28.49 -19.17
N ASP A 52 -1.68 -28.04 -19.09
CA ASP A 52 -2.80 -28.54 -19.89
C ASP A 52 -3.40 -27.50 -20.83
N GLY A 53 -2.94 -26.24 -20.77
CA GLY A 53 -3.49 -25.14 -21.58
C GLY A 53 -4.86 -24.65 -21.10
N VAL A 54 -5.36 -25.20 -19.99
CA VAL A 54 -6.67 -24.89 -19.42
C VAL A 54 -6.52 -23.94 -18.22
N ALA A 55 -7.27 -22.85 -18.23
CA ALA A 55 -7.33 -21.93 -17.10
C ALA A 55 -8.32 -22.45 -16.04
N GLY A 56 -7.88 -23.45 -15.27
CA GLY A 56 -8.62 -23.98 -14.12
C GLY A 56 -8.37 -23.19 -12.82
N PRO A 57 -8.97 -23.60 -11.69
CA PRO A 57 -8.81 -22.94 -10.40
C PRO A 57 -7.36 -22.74 -9.96
N ALA A 58 -6.49 -23.73 -10.18
CA ALA A 58 -5.07 -23.62 -9.85
C ALA A 58 -4.35 -22.57 -10.71
N THR A 59 -4.65 -22.53 -12.01
CA THR A 59 -4.13 -21.51 -12.93
C THR A 59 -4.60 -20.12 -12.51
N PHE A 60 -5.89 -19.94 -12.22
CA PHE A 60 -6.44 -18.67 -11.73
C PHE A 60 -5.88 -18.27 -10.37
N GLN A 61 -5.69 -19.23 -9.45
CA GLN A 61 -5.07 -18.98 -8.16
C GLN A 61 -3.64 -18.47 -8.35
N ALA A 62 -2.84 -19.12 -9.19
CA ALA A 62 -1.48 -18.67 -9.49
C ALA A 62 -1.45 -17.30 -10.21
N LEU A 63 -2.36 -17.08 -11.16
CA LEU A 63 -2.53 -15.78 -11.82
C LEU A 63 -2.92 -14.70 -10.81
N SER A 64 -3.75 -15.01 -9.82
CA SER A 64 -4.14 -14.07 -8.76
C SER A 64 -3.06 -13.87 -7.70
N HIS A 65 -2.27 -14.90 -7.38
CA HIS A 65 -1.24 -14.84 -6.34
C HIS A 65 -0.04 -13.97 -6.74
N HIS A 66 0.22 -13.81 -8.04
CA HIS A 66 1.27 -12.93 -8.57
C HIS A 66 0.75 -11.61 -9.16
N LEU A 67 -0.58 -11.41 -9.19
CA LEU A 67 -1.23 -10.15 -9.61
C LEU A 67 -1.89 -9.42 -8.46
N ASP A 68 -1.27 -9.44 -7.30
CA ASP A 68 -1.30 -8.22 -6.52
C ASP A 68 -0.31 -7.25 -7.18
N LEU A 69 -0.66 -6.69 -8.36
CA LEU A 69 0.13 -5.67 -9.07
C LEU A 69 0.44 -4.46 -8.17
N LYS A 70 -0.27 -4.38 -7.05
CA LYS A 70 -0.09 -3.38 -6.02
C LYS A 70 0.73 -3.89 -4.84
N ALA A 71 1.05 -5.16 -4.69
CA ALA A 71 1.83 -5.65 -3.55
C ALA A 71 3.27 -5.15 -3.58
N LEU A 72 3.87 -5.08 -2.40
CA LEU A 72 5.24 -4.67 -2.22
C LEU A 72 6.23 -5.70 -2.78
N THR A 73 7.23 -5.24 -3.55
CA THR A 73 8.23 -6.13 -4.17
C THR A 73 9.63 -5.98 -3.58
N GLU A 74 10.49 -6.97 -3.79
CA GLU A 74 11.91 -6.89 -3.43
C GLU A 74 12.64 -5.73 -4.12
N VAL A 75 12.19 -5.33 -5.31
CA VAL A 75 12.76 -4.17 -6.03
C VAL A 75 12.47 -2.88 -5.26
N ASP A 76 11.25 -2.72 -4.73
CA ASP A 76 10.86 -1.55 -3.94
C ASP A 76 11.69 -1.45 -2.66
N ILE A 77 11.94 -2.60 -2.00
CA ILE A 77 12.78 -2.69 -0.81
C ILE A 77 14.22 -2.26 -1.14
N LYS A 78 14.82 -2.81 -2.20
CA LYS A 78 16.20 -2.49 -2.61
C LYS A 78 16.37 -1.02 -2.99
N ASN A 79 15.41 -0.45 -3.72
CA ASN A 79 15.40 0.96 -4.07
C ASN A 79 15.31 1.85 -2.82
N SER A 80 14.49 1.46 -1.85
CA SER A 80 14.33 2.16 -0.57
C SER A 80 15.59 2.11 0.28
N ALA A 81 16.24 0.95 0.36
CA ALA A 81 17.51 0.75 1.07
C ALA A 81 18.60 1.65 0.50
N THR A 82 18.73 1.66 -0.83
CA THR A 82 19.65 2.54 -1.56
C THR A 82 19.36 4.02 -1.26
N ARG A 83 18.08 4.42 -1.33
CA ARG A 83 17.67 5.81 -1.10
C ARG A 83 17.98 6.32 0.31
N LEU A 84 17.84 5.47 1.32
CA LEU A 84 18.15 5.81 2.71
C LEU A 84 19.60 5.51 3.09
N ASN A 85 20.39 4.90 2.20
CA ASN A 85 21.74 4.41 2.49
C ASN A 85 21.76 3.53 3.76
N VAL A 86 20.93 2.48 3.75
CA VAL A 86 20.82 1.48 4.82
C VAL A 86 20.82 0.07 4.24
N ASP A 87 21.01 -0.93 5.09
CA ASP A 87 20.94 -2.33 4.67
C ASP A 87 19.52 -2.70 4.17
N ILE A 88 19.44 -3.59 3.19
CA ILE A 88 18.16 -4.20 2.75
C ILE A 88 17.41 -4.79 3.96
N ALA A 89 18.13 -5.51 4.83
CA ALA A 89 17.58 -6.09 6.04
C ALA A 89 16.96 -5.05 7.00
N ALA A 90 17.45 -3.81 7.02
CA ALA A 90 16.87 -2.74 7.83
C ALA A 90 15.52 -2.29 7.28
N ILE A 91 15.38 -2.15 5.95
CA ILE A 91 14.09 -1.85 5.31
C ILE A 91 13.10 -2.98 5.52
N LYS A 92 13.53 -4.25 5.35
CA LYS A 92 12.68 -5.42 5.61
C LYS A 92 12.21 -5.46 7.06
N ALA A 93 13.08 -5.16 8.02
CA ALA A 93 12.75 -5.13 9.44
C ALA A 93 11.71 -4.07 9.79
N VAL A 94 11.88 -2.83 9.33
CA VAL A 94 10.88 -1.78 9.58
C VAL A 94 9.59 -2.02 8.82
N THR A 95 9.66 -2.57 7.59
CA THR A 95 8.48 -2.97 6.83
C THR A 95 7.67 -3.98 7.63
N GLU A 96 8.27 -5.10 8.04
CA GLU A 96 7.57 -6.16 8.77
C GLU A 96 6.91 -5.68 10.09
N VAL A 97 7.51 -4.71 10.77
CA VAL A 97 7.02 -4.27 12.09
C VAL A 97 6.06 -3.09 12.01
N GLU A 98 6.28 -2.16 11.07
CA GLU A 98 5.53 -0.91 10.94
C GLU A 98 4.44 -0.96 9.88
N SER A 99 4.47 -1.99 9.01
CA SER A 99 3.42 -2.20 8.03
C SER A 99 2.18 -2.83 8.66
N ARG A 100 1.07 -2.60 7.99
CA ARG A 100 -0.12 -3.44 8.14
C ARG A 100 0.08 -4.76 7.39
N GLU A 101 -0.88 -5.68 7.53
CA GLU A 101 -0.91 -6.92 6.74
C GLU A 101 -1.10 -6.65 5.24
N SER A 102 -1.87 -5.60 4.90
CA SER A 102 -2.03 -5.12 3.52
C SER A 102 -2.25 -3.61 3.50
N GLY A 103 -1.75 -2.97 2.45
CA GLY A 103 -1.97 -1.57 2.12
C GLY A 103 -3.30 -1.29 1.42
N PHE A 104 -4.03 -2.34 1.00
CA PHE A 104 -5.30 -2.24 0.28
C PHE A 104 -6.42 -3.04 0.96
N LEU A 105 -7.65 -2.58 0.78
CA LEU A 105 -8.86 -3.31 1.13
C LEU A 105 -9.21 -4.30 0.02
N GLU A 106 -10.12 -5.24 0.28
CA GLU A 106 -10.62 -6.19 -0.74
C GLU A 106 -11.20 -5.49 -1.99
N SER A 107 -11.69 -4.25 -1.85
CA SER A 107 -12.17 -3.44 -2.98
C SER A 107 -11.05 -2.88 -3.88
N GLY A 108 -9.79 -3.03 -3.49
CA GLY A 108 -8.63 -2.43 -4.15
C GLY A 108 -8.38 -0.96 -3.80
N LEU A 109 -9.17 -0.38 -2.89
CA LEU A 109 -8.92 0.95 -2.31
C LEU A 109 -7.82 0.89 -1.26
N PRO A 110 -6.97 1.91 -1.13
CA PRO A 110 -6.00 1.99 -0.04
C PRO A 110 -6.66 1.89 1.33
N VAL A 111 -6.01 1.22 2.27
CA VAL A 111 -6.43 1.28 3.67
C VAL A 111 -6.25 2.72 4.17
N ILE A 112 -7.31 3.29 4.73
CA ILE A 112 -7.27 4.64 5.31
C ILE A 112 -7.85 4.67 6.72
N LEU A 113 -7.46 5.68 7.49
CA LEU A 113 -8.19 6.10 8.69
C LEU A 113 -8.45 7.61 8.60
N PHE A 114 -9.72 8.01 8.60
CA PHE A 114 -10.09 9.42 8.52
C PHE A 114 -10.16 10.07 9.90
N GLU A 115 -9.43 11.18 10.06
CA GLU A 115 -9.29 11.91 11.32
C GLU A 115 -10.11 13.20 11.30
N ARG A 116 -11.31 13.15 11.87
CA ARG A 116 -12.23 14.33 11.96
C ARG A 116 -11.61 15.57 12.62
N HIS A 117 -10.62 15.34 13.47
CA HIS A 117 -9.90 16.38 14.18
C HIS A 117 -8.74 16.97 13.40
N VAL A 118 -8.17 16.20 12.48
CA VAL A 118 -7.28 16.74 11.45
C VAL A 118 -8.11 17.55 10.45
N MET A 119 -9.30 17.07 10.06
CA MET A 119 -10.21 17.80 9.16
C MET A 119 -10.55 19.19 9.70
N TYR A 120 -10.87 19.28 10.99
CA TYR A 120 -11.09 20.56 11.65
C TYR A 120 -9.88 21.50 11.56
N ARG A 121 -8.65 20.98 11.65
CA ARG A 121 -7.42 21.78 11.56
C ARG A 121 -7.09 22.21 10.13
N GLN A 122 -7.32 21.34 9.15
CA GLN A 122 -7.00 21.58 7.74
C GLN A 122 -8.01 22.52 7.07
N LEU A 123 -9.25 22.59 7.55
CA LEU A 123 -10.24 23.54 7.04
C LEU A 123 -9.82 25.00 7.28
N PRO A 124 -10.18 25.92 6.37
CA PRO A 124 -10.01 27.36 6.57
C PRO A 124 -10.59 27.83 7.92
N ALA A 125 -9.90 28.77 8.58
CA ALA A 125 -10.22 29.19 9.95
C ALA A 125 -11.62 29.82 10.08
N ASP A 126 -12.06 30.51 9.04
CA ASP A 126 -13.37 31.15 8.90
C ASP A 126 -14.52 30.15 8.71
N THR A 127 -14.26 28.97 8.14
CA THR A 127 -15.32 27.97 7.86
C THR A 127 -15.36 26.83 8.87
N ARG A 128 -14.23 26.46 9.50
CA ARG A 128 -14.13 25.22 10.29
C ARG A 128 -15.15 25.09 11.41
N SER A 129 -15.50 26.17 12.11
CA SER A 129 -16.47 26.14 13.21
C SER A 129 -17.90 25.94 12.72
N ILE A 130 -18.25 26.53 11.57
CA ILE A 130 -19.54 26.33 10.91
C ILE A 130 -19.65 24.87 10.46
N GLN A 131 -18.62 24.35 9.78
CA GLN A 131 -18.60 22.96 9.32
C GLN A 131 -18.62 21.97 10.49
N ALA A 132 -17.97 22.27 11.62
CA ALA A 132 -18.03 21.44 12.83
C ALA A 132 -19.45 21.37 13.42
N ALA A 133 -20.21 22.47 13.38
CA ALA A 133 -21.59 22.50 13.83
C ALA A 133 -22.52 21.71 12.90
N SER A 134 -22.34 21.83 11.58
CA SER A 134 -23.15 21.14 10.58
C SER A 134 -22.81 19.64 10.44
N PHE A 135 -21.54 19.27 10.60
CA PHE A 135 -21.03 17.91 10.35
C PHE A 135 -20.14 17.37 11.48
N PRO A 136 -20.63 17.28 12.73
CA PRO A 136 -19.80 16.95 13.91
C PRO A 136 -19.15 15.56 13.90
N ALA A 137 -19.64 14.64 13.05
CA ALA A 137 -19.04 13.32 12.85
C ALA A 137 -17.82 13.34 11.92
N LEU A 138 -17.71 14.36 11.06
CA LEU A 138 -16.66 14.52 10.06
C LEU A 138 -15.69 15.66 10.40
N VAL A 139 -16.15 16.65 11.15
CA VAL A 139 -15.38 17.84 11.55
C VAL A 139 -15.56 18.04 13.04
N ASN A 140 -14.51 17.85 13.84
CA ASN A 140 -14.59 17.99 15.30
C ASN A 140 -13.22 18.27 15.89
N SER A 141 -13.07 19.20 16.84
CA SER A 141 -11.77 19.45 17.48
C SER A 141 -11.23 18.25 18.27
N LYS A 142 -12.08 17.29 18.64
CA LYS A 142 -11.70 16.06 19.35
C LYS A 142 -11.55 14.87 18.39
N PRO A 143 -10.54 13.99 18.60
CA PRO A 143 -10.37 12.77 17.81
C PRO A 143 -11.55 11.79 18.01
N GLY A 144 -11.65 10.77 17.16
CA GLY A 144 -12.67 9.72 17.23
C GLY A 144 -13.66 9.67 16.07
N GLY A 145 -14.72 8.87 16.26
CA GLY A 145 -15.71 8.59 15.23
C GLY A 145 -15.25 7.55 14.19
N TYR A 146 -14.19 6.79 14.51
CA TYR A 146 -13.64 5.74 13.66
C TYR A 146 -14.63 4.59 13.51
N VAL A 147 -14.72 4.05 12.30
CA VAL A 147 -15.53 2.87 11.97
C VAL A 147 -14.65 1.75 11.42
N GLY A 148 -13.58 2.09 10.69
CA GLY A 148 -12.63 1.13 10.13
C GLY A 148 -13.06 0.53 8.78
N GLY A 149 -12.07 -0.04 8.07
CA GLY A 149 -12.25 -0.68 6.78
C GLY A 149 -12.90 0.22 5.72
N GLU A 150 -13.77 -0.36 4.89
CA GLU A 150 -14.52 0.35 3.83
C GLU A 150 -15.38 1.51 4.35
N SER A 151 -15.78 1.48 5.62
CA SER A 151 -16.59 2.55 6.19
C SER A 151 -15.82 3.86 6.35
N GLU A 152 -14.48 3.80 6.47
CA GLU A 152 -13.64 5.00 6.47
C GLU A 152 -13.68 5.71 5.12
N TRP A 153 -13.76 4.97 4.01
CA TRP A 153 -13.95 5.53 2.68
C TRP A 153 -15.28 6.26 2.53
N ARG A 154 -16.36 5.77 3.17
CA ARG A 154 -17.63 6.50 3.20
C ARG A 154 -17.51 7.82 3.96
N ARG A 155 -16.75 7.85 5.07
CA ARG A 155 -16.48 9.08 5.82
C ARG A 155 -15.66 10.06 4.99
N LEU A 156 -14.57 9.59 4.38
CA LEU A 156 -13.70 10.42 3.53
C LEU A 156 -14.46 10.99 2.34
N LYS A 157 -15.24 10.17 1.61
CA LYS A 157 -16.06 10.63 0.47
C LYS A 157 -17.03 11.74 0.86
N ARG A 158 -17.68 11.65 2.02
CA ARG A 158 -18.56 12.71 2.55
C ARG A 158 -17.77 13.95 2.95
N ALA A 159 -16.60 13.79 3.57
CA ALA A 159 -15.73 14.91 3.92
C ALA A 159 -15.23 15.65 2.66
N CYS A 160 -14.97 14.94 1.56
CA CYS A 160 -14.60 15.56 0.29
C CYS A 160 -15.71 16.44 -0.31
N SER A 161 -16.97 16.25 0.07
CA SER A 161 -18.07 17.15 -0.32
C SER A 161 -18.09 18.46 0.49
N ILE A 162 -17.36 18.52 1.61
CA ILE A 162 -17.16 19.74 2.41
C ILE A 162 -15.94 20.49 1.86
N ASP A 163 -14.79 19.81 1.83
CA ASP A 163 -13.54 20.32 1.27
C ASP A 163 -12.67 19.12 0.88
N ARG A 164 -12.38 18.98 -0.41
CA ARG A 164 -11.67 17.81 -0.94
C ARG A 164 -10.23 17.72 -0.47
N GLU A 165 -9.49 18.83 -0.51
CA GLU A 165 -8.07 18.81 -0.14
C GLU A 165 -7.90 18.59 1.35
N ALA A 166 -8.65 19.34 2.18
CA ALA A 166 -8.63 19.16 3.62
C ALA A 166 -9.03 17.73 4.00
N ALA A 167 -10.00 17.12 3.32
CA ALA A 167 -10.42 15.74 3.57
C ALA A 167 -9.29 14.73 3.31
N ILE A 168 -8.63 14.81 2.14
CA ILE A 168 -7.51 13.90 1.79
C ILE A 168 -6.34 14.10 2.75
N GLN A 169 -6.02 15.36 3.09
CA GLN A 169 -4.98 15.70 4.08
C GLN A 169 -5.28 15.12 5.47
N SER A 170 -6.55 14.86 5.76
CA SER A 170 -7.05 14.42 7.07
C SER A 170 -7.19 12.92 7.21
N ALA A 171 -6.71 12.13 6.25
CA ALA A 171 -6.62 10.68 6.39
C ALA A 171 -5.17 10.21 6.46
N SER A 172 -4.91 9.13 7.19
CA SER A 172 -3.72 8.31 7.03
C SER A 172 -3.92 7.30 5.90
N TRP A 173 -2.85 6.96 5.19
CA TRP A 173 -2.95 6.20 3.95
C TRP A 173 -2.02 4.98 3.89
N GLY A 174 -2.56 3.89 3.38
CA GLY A 174 -1.82 2.72 2.92
C GLY A 174 -1.14 1.92 4.03
N LEU A 175 -0.17 1.13 3.60
CA LEU A 175 0.56 0.14 4.35
C LEU A 175 1.22 0.70 5.62
N PHE A 176 1.70 1.94 5.56
CA PHE A 176 2.42 2.63 6.65
C PHE A 176 1.62 3.76 7.33
N GLN A 177 0.37 3.97 6.92
CA GLN A 177 -0.52 4.99 7.52
C GLN A 177 0.07 6.42 7.55
N ILE A 178 0.72 6.84 6.47
CA ILE A 178 1.24 8.21 6.34
C ILE A 178 0.08 9.21 6.21
N MET A 179 0.11 10.27 7.03
CA MET A 179 -0.93 11.31 6.99
C MET A 179 -0.85 12.16 5.73
N GLY A 180 -2.01 12.38 5.10
CA GLY A 180 -2.11 13.12 3.84
C GLY A 180 -1.61 14.56 3.91
N PHE A 181 -1.70 15.24 5.06
CA PHE A 181 -1.20 16.60 5.22
C PHE A 181 0.33 16.72 5.04
N HIS A 182 1.06 15.59 5.01
CA HIS A 182 2.50 15.60 4.71
C HIS A 182 2.84 15.74 3.22
N TRP A 183 1.86 15.67 2.30
CA TRP A 183 2.11 15.62 0.85
C TRP A 183 3.17 16.64 0.37
N ALA A 184 3.04 17.91 0.76
CA ALA A 184 3.95 18.98 0.33
C ALA A 184 5.35 18.79 0.91
N HIS A 185 5.44 18.43 2.20
CA HIS A 185 6.71 18.20 2.88
C HIS A 185 7.48 16.99 2.31
N LEU A 186 6.75 15.97 1.85
CA LEU A 186 7.29 14.79 1.17
C LEU A 186 7.60 15.03 -0.31
N GLY A 187 7.31 16.23 -0.82
CA GLY A 187 7.63 16.67 -2.18
C GLY A 187 6.71 16.10 -3.26
N TYR A 188 5.44 15.84 -2.94
CA TYR A 188 4.40 15.63 -3.95
C TYR A 188 3.95 16.99 -4.49
N ALA A 189 3.54 17.06 -5.77
CA ALA A 189 3.15 18.33 -6.39
C ALA A 189 1.78 18.83 -5.90
N SER A 190 0.89 17.92 -5.52
CA SER A 190 -0.40 18.21 -4.90
C SER A 190 -0.82 17.10 -3.93
N VAL A 191 -1.87 17.36 -3.14
CA VAL A 191 -2.51 16.33 -2.31
C VAL A 191 -3.15 15.23 -3.17
N SER A 192 -3.63 15.57 -4.37
CA SER A 192 -4.17 14.60 -5.33
C SER A 192 -3.07 13.65 -5.83
N ASP A 193 -1.89 14.17 -6.18
CA ASP A 193 -0.75 13.33 -6.62
C ASP A 193 -0.31 12.37 -5.50
N PHE A 194 -0.30 12.84 -4.25
CA PHE A 194 -0.05 11.98 -3.10
C PHE A 194 -1.11 10.88 -3.00
N SER A 195 -2.40 11.23 -3.05
CA SER A 195 -3.49 10.26 -3.00
C SER A 195 -3.39 9.24 -4.14
N GLU A 196 -3.13 9.69 -5.37
CA GLU A 196 -2.98 8.81 -6.53
C GLU A 196 -1.81 7.84 -6.39
N ALA A 197 -0.67 8.30 -5.85
CA ALA A 197 0.44 7.40 -5.52
C ALA A 197 0.00 6.32 -4.52
N MET A 198 -0.76 6.68 -3.47
CA MET A 198 -1.26 5.70 -2.49
C MET A 198 -2.22 4.67 -3.11
N HIS A 199 -2.92 5.01 -4.19
CA HIS A 199 -3.80 4.09 -4.93
C HIS A 199 -3.06 3.14 -5.87
N ARG A 200 -1.82 3.49 -6.26
CA ARG A 200 -1.09 2.81 -7.33
C ARG A 200 -0.49 1.49 -6.85
N SER A 201 0.28 1.49 -5.76
CA SER A 201 0.91 0.29 -5.20
C SER A 201 1.36 0.46 -3.74
N GLU A 202 1.64 -0.64 -3.05
CA GLU A 202 2.32 -0.70 -1.76
C GLU A 202 3.78 -0.25 -1.90
N GLY A 203 4.40 -0.43 -3.07
CA GLY A 203 5.70 0.18 -3.39
C GLY A 203 5.66 1.70 -3.33
N ASP A 204 4.60 2.34 -3.86
CA ASP A 204 4.38 3.79 -3.72
C ASP A 204 4.07 4.19 -2.27
N GLN A 205 3.34 3.35 -1.53
CA GLN A 205 3.08 3.57 -0.09
C GLN A 205 4.37 3.47 0.73
N LEU A 206 5.26 2.52 0.42
CA LEU A 206 6.62 2.44 0.97
C LEU A 206 7.42 3.68 0.60
N ALA A 207 7.34 4.15 -0.65
CA ALA A 207 8.05 5.35 -1.09
C ALA A 207 7.64 6.60 -0.28
N ALA A 208 6.36 6.74 0.09
CA ALA A 208 5.90 7.80 0.99
C ALA A 208 6.50 7.66 2.40
N PHE A 209 6.52 6.45 2.97
CA PHE A 209 7.15 6.18 4.26
C PHE A 209 8.65 6.47 4.24
N VAL A 210 9.35 6.07 3.17
CA VAL A 210 10.78 6.35 2.97
C VAL A 210 11.04 7.85 2.85
N LYS A 211 10.22 8.60 2.10
CA LYS A 211 10.29 10.07 2.06
C LYS A 211 10.08 10.68 3.44
N PHE A 212 9.16 10.13 4.24
CA PHE A 212 8.89 10.57 5.60
C PHE A 212 10.11 10.37 6.50
N ILE A 213 10.71 9.17 6.47
CA ILE A 213 11.96 8.88 7.17
C ILE A 213 13.05 9.86 6.75
N GLN A 214 13.27 10.02 5.44
CA GLN A 214 14.32 10.86 4.88
C GLN A 214 14.20 12.35 5.30
N LYS A 215 12.98 12.81 5.59
CA LYS A 215 12.72 14.19 6.00
C LYS A 215 12.93 14.44 7.49
N ASP A 216 12.96 13.39 8.32
CA ASP A 216 13.32 13.48 9.74
C ASP A 216 14.74 12.94 9.96
N HIS A 217 15.70 13.86 10.13
CA HIS A 217 17.10 13.50 10.31
C HIS A 217 17.35 12.54 11.48
N ARG A 218 16.58 12.66 12.58
CA ARG A 218 16.77 11.81 13.76
C ARG A 218 16.30 10.41 13.49
N LEU A 219 15.16 10.29 12.83
CA LEU A 219 14.57 9.00 12.46
C LEU A 219 15.44 8.30 11.41
N HIS A 220 15.90 9.06 10.40
CA HIS A 220 16.82 8.55 9.38
C HIS A 220 18.16 8.07 9.98
N GLN A 221 18.78 8.89 10.83
CA GLN A 221 20.03 8.53 11.50
C GLN A 221 19.86 7.30 12.40
N ALA A 222 18.76 7.22 13.16
CA ALA A 222 18.47 6.06 13.99
C ALA A 222 18.36 4.78 13.16
N LEU A 223 17.71 4.83 11.99
CA LEU A 223 17.64 3.69 11.08
C LEU A 223 19.02 3.28 10.53
N GLN A 224 19.84 4.25 10.12
CA GLN A 224 21.21 4.00 9.63
C GLN A 224 22.08 3.34 10.69
N GLN A 225 21.94 3.78 11.94
CA GLN A 225 22.69 3.26 13.08
C GLN A 225 22.07 2.00 13.70
N LYS A 226 20.91 1.55 13.19
CA LYS A 226 20.14 0.42 13.74
C LYS A 226 19.76 0.64 15.21
N ASP A 227 19.56 1.90 15.59
CA ASP A 227 19.03 2.30 16.89
C ASP A 227 17.50 2.18 16.87
N TRP A 228 17.03 0.93 17.03
CA TRP A 228 15.62 0.58 16.97
C TRP A 228 14.79 1.25 18.06
N ALA A 229 15.38 1.54 19.23
CA ALA A 229 14.69 2.21 20.32
C ALA A 229 14.40 3.68 19.98
N THR A 230 15.41 4.39 19.44
CA THR A 230 15.23 5.77 18.99
C THR A 230 14.29 5.83 17.78
N PHE A 231 14.46 4.94 16.80
CA PHE A 231 13.56 4.87 15.64
C PHE A 231 12.10 4.66 16.08
N ALA A 232 11.84 3.63 16.89
CA ALA A 232 10.50 3.30 17.36
C ALA A 232 9.88 4.43 18.19
N ARG A 233 10.68 5.14 19.01
CA ARG A 233 10.19 6.28 19.78
C ARG A 233 9.74 7.44 18.90
N TYR A 234 10.49 7.77 17.85
CA TYR A 234 10.15 8.88 16.97
C TYR A 234 9.00 8.53 16.02
N TYR A 235 8.91 7.28 15.57
CA TYR A 235 7.85 6.84 14.68
C TYR A 235 6.54 6.51 15.40
N ASN A 236 6.58 5.65 16.43
CA ASN A 236 5.40 5.17 17.16
C ASN A 236 5.04 6.02 18.40
N GLY A 237 5.91 6.96 18.76
CA GLY A 237 5.74 7.82 19.92
C GLY A 237 6.27 7.23 21.23
N PRO A 238 6.09 7.95 22.36
CA PRO A 238 6.75 7.63 23.64
C PRO A 238 6.31 6.30 24.26
N ALA A 239 5.15 5.76 23.84
CA ALA A 239 4.62 4.50 24.34
C ALA A 239 5.14 3.26 23.60
N TYR A 240 6.08 3.40 22.65
CA TYR A 240 6.52 2.33 21.75
C TYR A 240 6.90 1.01 22.46
N ARG A 241 7.52 1.09 23.65
CA ARG A 241 7.93 -0.09 24.43
C ARG A 241 6.77 -0.99 24.85
N ARG A 242 5.56 -0.44 25.02
CA ARG A 242 4.37 -1.25 25.39
C ARG A 242 4.03 -2.26 24.31
N ASN A 243 4.27 -1.91 23.05
CA ASN A 243 4.03 -2.76 21.88
C ASN A 243 5.33 -3.41 21.36
N GLN A 244 6.43 -3.27 22.10
CA GLN A 244 7.72 -3.91 21.82
C GLN A 244 8.26 -3.61 20.41
N TYR A 245 7.97 -2.43 19.85
CA TYR A 245 8.38 -2.06 18.49
C TYR A 245 9.89 -2.20 18.28
N ASP A 246 10.68 -1.76 19.25
CA ASP A 246 12.14 -1.79 19.22
C ASP A 246 12.70 -3.22 19.19
N THR A 247 12.27 -4.08 20.11
CA THR A 247 12.76 -5.46 20.17
C THR A 247 12.28 -6.28 18.99
N ARG A 248 11.06 -6.02 18.48
CA ARG A 248 10.54 -6.64 17.26
C ARG A 248 11.36 -6.26 16.04
N MET A 249 11.69 -4.96 15.86
CA MET A 249 12.56 -4.52 14.76
C MET A 249 13.97 -5.10 14.85
N ALA A 250 14.54 -5.15 16.06
CA ALA A 250 15.85 -5.74 16.28
C ALA A 250 15.87 -7.24 15.90
N ALA A 251 14.87 -8.00 16.35
CA ALA A 251 14.72 -9.41 15.98
C ALA A 251 14.49 -9.57 14.47
N ALA A 252 13.67 -8.71 13.88
CA ALA A 252 13.37 -8.74 12.47
C ALA A 252 14.62 -8.50 11.60
N TYR A 253 15.41 -7.49 11.98
CA TYR A 253 16.68 -7.20 11.32
C TYR A 253 17.63 -8.40 11.36
N GLN A 254 17.76 -9.07 12.50
CA GLN A 254 18.69 -10.21 12.61
C GLN A 254 18.33 -11.34 11.63
N ARG A 255 17.06 -11.79 11.57
CA ARG A 255 16.74 -12.88 10.64
C ARG A 255 16.82 -12.45 9.17
N HIS A 256 16.43 -11.22 8.82
CA HIS A 256 16.58 -10.74 7.44
C HIS A 256 18.06 -10.62 7.05
N ASN A 257 18.91 -10.11 7.95
CA ASN A 257 20.35 -9.98 7.70
C ASN A 257 21.04 -11.36 7.57
N GLU A 258 20.56 -12.38 8.27
CA GLU A 258 21.02 -13.76 8.08
C GLU A 258 20.60 -14.32 6.72
N MET A 259 19.34 -14.12 6.32
CA MET A 259 18.82 -14.55 5.02
C MET A 259 19.57 -13.89 3.85
N GLU A 260 19.85 -12.59 3.92
CA GLU A 260 20.60 -11.87 2.86
C GLU A 260 22.06 -12.34 2.71
N ARG A 261 22.61 -13.12 3.67
CA ARG A 261 23.97 -13.69 3.58
C ARG A 261 24.00 -15.06 2.91
N ILE A 262 22.84 -15.70 2.77
CA ILE A 262 22.71 -17.07 2.21
C ILE A 262 22.46 -17.01 0.69
N VAL A 263 21.99 -15.87 0.18
CA VAL A 263 21.65 -15.61 -1.23
C VAL A 263 22.80 -14.88 -1.92
#